data_AF-A0A661JC10-F1
#
_entry.id   AF-A0A661JC10-F1
#
_cell.length_a   1.000
_cell.length_b   1.000
_cell.length_c   1.000
_cell.angle_alpha   90.00
_cell.angle_beta   90.00
_cell.angle_gamma   90.00
#
_symmetry.space_group_name_H-M   'P 1'
#
loop_
_entity.id
_entity.type
_entity.pdbx_description
1 polymer ?
#
loop_
_entity_poly.entity_id
_entity_poly.type
_entity_poly.pdbx_seq_one_letter_code
_entity_poly.pdbx_strand_id
1 'polypeptide(L)' 'MALDISTKNISARVSDTINEYLRVLKLARKPTREEFTMISKIAGAGLILIGVLGFIIYLLVTVLPGNLY' A
#
# COMPACT_ATOMS: atom_id res chain seq x y z
N MET A 1 -6.43 -39.24 -21.85
CA MET A 1 -4.95 -39.20 -21.85
C MET A 1 -4.38 -37.82 -22.16
N ALA A 2 -4.78 -37.15 -23.27
CA ALA A 2 -4.26 -35.82 -23.62
C ALA A 2 -4.69 -34.67 -22.66
N LEU A 3 -5.87 -34.76 -22.04
CA LEU A 3 -6.36 -33.73 -21.09
C LEU A 3 -5.63 -33.74 -19.74
N ASP A 4 -5.17 -34.91 -19.28
CA ASP A 4 -4.40 -35.07 -18.04
C ASP A 4 -3.00 -34.45 -18.17
N ILE A 5 -2.37 -34.59 -19.34
CA ILE A 5 -1.05 -34.01 -19.64
C ILE A 5 -1.10 -32.47 -19.64
N SER A 6 -2.18 -31.88 -20.19
CA SER A 6 -2.36 -30.42 -20.19
C SER A 6 -2.58 -29.89 -18.77
N THR A 7 -3.43 -30.54 -17.97
CA THR A 7 -3.72 -30.15 -16.59
C THR A 7 -2.47 -30.26 -15.70
N LYS A 8 -1.68 -31.33 -15.86
CA LYS A 8 -0.42 -31.53 -15.12
C LYS A 8 0.63 -30.47 -15.48
N ASN A 9 0.75 -30.10 -16.76
CA ASN A 9 1.67 -29.04 -17.23
C ASN A 9 1.26 -27.65 -16.72
N ILE A 10 -0.05 -27.33 -16.68
CA ILE A 10 -0.56 -26.08 -16.11
C ILE A 10 -0.29 -26.01 -14.60
N SER A 11 -0.56 -27.11 -13.86
CA SER A 11 -0.29 -27.15 -12.41
C SER A 11 1.19 -27.03 -12.08
N ALA A 12 2.06 -27.62 -12.92
CA ALA A 12 3.52 -27.51 -12.79
C ALA A 12 3.98 -26.08 -13.04
N ARG A 13 3.51 -25.44 -14.13
CA ARG A 13 3.83 -24.04 -14.46
C ARG A 13 3.42 -23.06 -13.36
N VAL A 14 2.21 -23.20 -12.80
CA VAL A 14 1.73 -22.32 -11.71
C VAL A 14 2.59 -22.50 -10.45
N SER A 15 2.99 -23.72 -10.13
CA SER A 15 3.86 -24.01 -8.99
C SER A 15 5.26 -23.42 -9.16
N ASP A 16 5.81 -23.47 -10.37
CA ASP A 16 7.11 -22.86 -10.70
C ASP A 16 7.06 -21.33 -10.58
N THR A 17 6.01 -20.71 -11.12
CA THR A 17 5.80 -19.25 -11.06
C THR A 17 5.64 -18.73 -9.63
N ILE A 18 4.90 -19.44 -8.77
CA ILE A 18 4.75 -19.05 -7.36
C ILE A 18 6.11 -19.15 -6.63
N ASN A 19 6.89 -20.19 -6.91
CA ASN A 19 8.23 -20.33 -6.32
C ASN A 19 9.19 -19.23 -6.77
N GLU A 20 9.09 -18.77 -8.01
CA GLU A 20 9.86 -17.64 -8.52
C GLU A 20 9.50 -16.33 -7.80
N TYR A 21 8.20 -16.01 -7.65
CA TYR A 21 7.75 -14.85 -6.88
C TYR A 21 8.18 -14.91 -5.41
N LEU A 22 8.11 -16.08 -4.79
CA LEU A 22 8.57 -16.26 -3.41
C LEU A 22 10.07 -15.99 -3.27
N ARG A 23 10.91 -16.33 -4.27
CA ARG A 23 12.34 -15.98 -4.25
C ARG A 23 12.52 -14.46 -4.33
N VAL A 24 11.78 -13.77 -5.19
CA VAL A 24 11.83 -12.30 -5.31
C VAL A 24 11.38 -11.63 -4.01
N LEU A 25 10.28 -12.09 -3.40
CA LEU A 25 9.80 -11.57 -2.11
C LEU A 25 10.78 -11.85 -0.96
N LYS A 26 11.52 -12.96 -1.02
CA LYS A 26 12.60 -13.26 -0.05
C LYS A 26 13.87 -12.43 -0.28
N LEU A 27 14.13 -12.01 -1.52
CA LEU A 27 15.21 -11.08 -1.85
C LEU A 27 14.88 -9.64 -1.44
N ALA A 28 13.60 -9.30 -1.33
CA ALA A 28 13.18 -8.01 -0.83
C ALA A 28 13.67 -7.79 0.61
N ARG A 29 14.37 -6.67 0.82
CA ARG A 29 14.89 -6.27 2.12
C ARG A 29 13.72 -5.92 3.04
N LYS A 30 13.57 -6.64 4.15
CA LYS A 30 12.68 -6.20 5.25
C LYS A 30 13.26 -4.91 5.85
N PRO A 31 12.49 -3.81 5.93
CA PRO A 31 12.98 -2.55 6.49
C PRO A 31 13.34 -2.73 7.96
N THR A 32 14.40 -2.06 8.41
CA THR A 32 14.74 -2.00 9.82
C THR A 32 13.72 -1.15 10.58
N ARG A 33 13.67 -1.27 11.91
CA ARG A 33 12.70 -0.51 12.71
C ARG A 33 13.00 0.99 12.65
N GLU A 34 14.26 1.34 12.52
CA GLU A 34 14.77 2.70 12.39
C GLU A 34 14.34 3.33 11.06
N GLU A 35 14.53 2.62 9.94
CA GLU A 35 14.09 3.04 8.59
C GLU A 35 12.57 3.23 8.55
N PHE A 36 11.84 2.26 9.10
CA PHE A 36 10.37 2.33 9.16
C PHE A 36 9.91 3.56 9.95
N THR A 37 10.46 3.79 11.14
CA THR A 37 10.10 4.95 11.97
C THR A 37 10.45 6.27 11.30
N MET A 38 11.56 6.35 10.56
CA MET A 38 11.93 7.56 9.81
C MET A 38 10.87 7.87 8.73
N ILE A 39 10.50 6.89 7.92
CA ILE A 39 9.49 7.05 6.86
C ILE A 39 8.12 7.36 7.48
N SER A 40 7.72 6.65 8.54
CA SER A 40 6.44 6.90 9.23
C SER A 40 6.36 8.29 9.83
N LYS A 41 7.46 8.83 10.38
CA LYS A 41 7.49 10.22 10.90
C LYS A 41 7.26 11.24 9.80
N ILE A 42 7.94 11.08 8.66
CA ILE A 42 7.82 12.00 7.52
C ILE A 42 6.43 11.90 6.89
N ALA A 43 5.92 10.68 6.69
CA ALA A 43 4.57 10.45 6.17
C ALA A 43 3.50 11.00 7.12
N GLY A 44 3.65 10.75 8.43
CA GLY A 44 2.74 11.28 9.46
C GLY A 44 2.73 12.81 9.48
N ALA A 45 3.91 13.44 9.39
CA ALA A 45 4.02 14.90 9.30
C ALA A 45 3.32 15.45 8.04
N GLY A 46 3.47 14.79 6.89
CA GLY A 46 2.79 15.15 5.65
C GLY A 46 1.26 15.04 5.74
N LEU A 47 0.75 13.95 6.33
CA LEU A 47 -0.68 13.77 6.55
C LEU A 47 -1.27 14.84 7.48
N ILE A 48 -0.58 15.17 8.56
CA ILE A 48 -1.02 16.23 9.49
C ILE A 48 -1.03 17.58 8.78
N LEU A 49 0.01 17.91 8.02
CA LEU A 49 0.10 19.18 7.31
C LEU A 49 -1.07 19.37 6.32
N ILE A 50 -1.29 18.38 5.47
CA ILE A 50 -2.36 18.42 4.45
C ILE A 50 -3.73 18.39 5.14
N GLY A 51 -3.89 17.58 6.19
CA GLY A 51 -5.11 17.49 6.97
C GLY A 51 -5.47 18.82 7.64
N VAL A 52 -4.50 19.52 8.24
CA VAL A 52 -4.69 20.84 8.84
C VAL A 52 -5.04 21.88 7.79
N LEU A 53 -4.35 21.88 6.63
CA LEU A 53 -4.67 22.80 5.54
C LEU A 53 -6.11 22.61 5.03
N GLY A 54 -6.51 21.35 4.78
CA GLY A 54 -7.88 21.02 4.39
C GLY A 54 -8.90 21.36 5.48
N PHE A 55 -8.53 21.14 6.75
CA PHE A 55 -9.38 21.46 7.90
C PHE A 55 -9.60 22.98 8.05
N ILE A 56 -8.56 23.79 7.87
CA ILE A 56 -8.68 25.27 7.89
C ILE A 56 -9.63 25.73 6.77
N ILE A 57 -9.47 25.20 5.55
CA ILE A 57 -10.36 25.53 4.43
C ILE A 57 -11.80 25.13 4.75
N TYR A 58 -12.02 23.94 5.31
CA TYR A 58 -13.35 23.48 5.74
C TYR A 58 -13.98 24.40 6.81
N LEU A 59 -13.20 24.79 7.83
CA LEU A 59 -13.69 25.71 8.85
C LEU A 59 -14.11 27.06 8.26
N LEU A 60 -13.32 27.61 7.34
CA LEU A 60 -13.61 28.90 6.71
C LEU A 60 -14.79 28.84 5.75
N VAL A 61 -14.92 27.77 4.95
CA VAL A 61 -15.91 27.69 3.87
C VAL A 61 -17.22 27.04 4.33
N THR A 62 -17.20 26.14 5.33
CA THR A 62 -18.40 25.41 5.76
C THR A 62 -18.91 25.88 7.11
N VAL A 63 -18.03 26.03 8.10
CA VAL A 63 -18.46 26.38 9.47
C VAL A 63 -18.78 27.87 9.60
N LEU A 64 -18.01 28.75 8.94
CA LEU A 64 -18.18 30.19 9.06
C LEU A 64 -19.43 30.76 8.32
N PRO A 65 -19.81 30.31 7.10
CA PRO A 65 -21.04 30.76 6.46
C PRO A 65 -22.26 29.88 6.80
N GLY A 66 -22.04 28.64 7.27
CA GLY A 66 -23.12 27.75 7.71
C GLY A 66 -23.75 28.12 9.05
N ASN A 67 -23.19 29.10 9.78
CA ASN A 67 -23.77 29.64 11.01
C ASN A 67 -24.63 30.91 10.77
N LEU A 68 -24.67 31.41 9.52
CA LEU A 68 -25.29 32.68 9.16
C LEU A 68 -26.57 32.53 8.31
N TYR A 69 -27.03 31.30 8.09
CA TYR A 69 -28.33 30.94 7.53
C TYR A 69 -28.98 29.80 8.32
#